data_AF-A0A2V6MWG8-F1
#
_entry.id   AF-A0A2V6MWG8-F1
#
_cell.length_a   1.000
_cell.length_b   1.000
_cell.length_c   1.000
_cell.angle_alpha   90.00
_cell.angle_beta   90.00
_cell.angle_gamma   90.00
#
_symmetry.space_group_name_H-M   'P 1'
#
loop_
_entity.id
_entity.type
_entity.pdbx_description
1 polymer ?
#
loop_
_entity_poly.entity_id
_entity_poly.type
_entity_poly.pdbx_seq_one_letter_code
_entity_poly.pdbx_strand_id
1 'polypeptide(L)'
;MIFARPTHHQAGTTLAETLVAVTLVGAFFVTIFEVNAVCLRYIEASKECVAAVQGVQDRIEGLRNLAFTDLISPAYMINPQPTPSGSPSGPRSMSLVYPSNSSNLAARVTEEVTVSGYPSGTPLPGTTPTITYTRSPGTAVYPSASPATAPDFSSTTMVKVKVKYTWSAAFGGRQQSEETETLIAAGTKK
;
A
#
# COMPACT_ATOMS: atom_id res chain seq x y z
N MET A 1 30.98 3.88 -84.07
CA MET A 1 30.57 4.12 -82.67
C MET A 1 29.41 3.21 -82.36
N ILE A 2 29.64 2.16 -81.56
CA ILE A 2 28.58 1.25 -81.11
C ILE A 2 28.25 1.66 -79.67
N PHE A 3 27.04 2.17 -79.46
CA PHE A 3 26.54 2.56 -78.15
C PHE A 3 26.31 1.30 -77.31
N ALA A 4 27.05 1.17 -76.21
CA ALA A 4 26.80 0.15 -75.20
C ALA A 4 25.42 0.40 -74.56
N ARG A 5 24.54 -0.61 -74.64
CA ARG A 5 23.22 -0.58 -74.02
C ARG A 5 23.38 -0.85 -72.52
N PRO A 6 22.81 -0.04 -71.62
CA PRO A 6 22.89 -0.33 -70.19
C PRO A 6 22.01 -1.55 -69.91
N THR A 7 22.63 -2.67 -69.57
CA THR A 7 21.92 -3.83 -69.01
C THR A 7 21.51 -3.46 -67.59
N HIS A 8 20.23 -3.17 -67.38
CA HIS A 8 19.66 -3.16 -66.04
C HIS A 8 19.76 -4.59 -65.48
N HIS A 9 20.72 -4.84 -64.59
CA HIS A 9 20.67 -6.01 -63.73
C HIS A 9 19.49 -5.82 -62.78
N GLN A 10 18.37 -6.48 -63.08
CA GLN A 10 17.36 -6.77 -62.05
C GLN A 10 18.04 -7.68 -61.01
N ALA A 11 18.49 -7.09 -59.92
CA ALA A 11 18.97 -7.84 -58.77
C ALA A 11 17.76 -8.56 -58.16
N GLY A 12 17.67 -9.87 -58.39
CA GLY A 12 16.73 -10.72 -57.67
C GLY A 12 17.17 -10.80 -56.21
N THR A 13 16.23 -10.64 -55.27
CA THR A 13 16.49 -10.80 -53.83
C THR A 13 17.13 -12.16 -53.58
N THR A 14 18.30 -12.17 -52.96
CA THR A 14 19.00 -13.43 -52.66
C THR A 14 18.30 -14.17 -51.52
N LEU A 15 18.38 -15.50 -51.49
CA LEU A 15 17.81 -16.30 -50.39
C LEU A 15 18.38 -15.89 -49.01
N ALA A 16 19.64 -15.47 -48.97
CA ALA A 16 20.26 -14.95 -47.75
C ALA A 16 19.61 -13.62 -47.30
N GLU A 17 19.31 -12.73 -48.24
CA GLU A 17 18.66 -11.43 -47.96
C GLU A 17 17.24 -11.62 -47.43
N THR A 18 16.47 -12.54 -48.00
CA THR A 18 15.11 -12.84 -47.52
C THR A 18 15.12 -13.49 -46.13
N LEU A 19 16.09 -14.37 -45.84
CA LEU A 19 16.24 -14.95 -44.50
C LEU A 19 16.59 -13.90 -43.44
N VAL A 20 17.51 -12.97 -43.75
CA VAL A 20 17.86 -11.88 -42.84
C VAL A 20 16.64 -10.97 -42.60
N ALA A 21 15.91 -10.60 -43.66
CA ALA A 21 14.71 -9.79 -43.55
C ALA A 21 13.63 -10.46 -42.68
N VAL A 22 13.34 -11.75 -42.90
CA VAL A 22 12.36 -12.50 -42.10
C VAL A 22 12.78 -12.58 -40.63
N THR A 23 14.07 -12.79 -40.36
CA THR A 23 14.60 -12.85 -38.99
C THR A 23 14.43 -11.51 -38.27
N LEU A 24 14.72 -10.38 -38.94
CA LEU A 24 14.54 -9.05 -38.37
C LEU A 24 13.06 -8.73 -38.10
N VAL A 25 12.16 -9.09 -39.03
CA VAL A 25 10.72 -8.92 -38.84
C VAL A 25 10.21 -9.80 -37.70
N GLY A 26 10.65 -11.05 -37.61
CA GLY A 26 10.31 -11.95 -36.51
C GLY A 26 10.77 -11.40 -35.16
N ALA A 27 12.03 -10.97 -35.06
CA ALA A 27 12.57 -10.35 -33.86
C ALA A 27 11.79 -9.09 -33.47
N PHE A 28 11.43 -8.25 -34.44
CA PHE A 28 10.62 -7.05 -34.22
C PHE A 28 9.23 -7.37 -33.62
N PHE A 29 8.54 -8.39 -34.11
CA PHE A 29 7.25 -8.78 -33.53
C PHE A 29 7.40 -9.34 -32.12
N VAL A 30 8.43 -10.16 -31.86
CA VAL A 30 8.71 -10.67 -30.51
C VAL A 30 8.97 -9.53 -29.53
N THR A 31 9.77 -8.53 -29.90
CA THR A 31 10.04 -7.40 -29.01
C THR A 31 8.80 -6.56 -28.73
N ILE A 32 7.88 -6.38 -29.69
CA ILE A 32 6.61 -5.68 -29.46
C ILE A 32 5.77 -6.39 -28.38
N PHE A 33 5.64 -7.71 -28.46
CA PHE A 33 4.86 -8.47 -27.48
C PHE A 33 5.48 -8.42 -26.08
N GLU A 34 6.80 -8.51 -25.99
CA GLU A 34 7.51 -8.39 -24.71
C GLU A 34 7.35 -7.00 -24.09
N VAL A 35 7.48 -5.93 -24.88
CA VAL A 35 7.26 -4.56 -24.39
C VAL A 35 5.83 -4.40 -23.88
N ASN A 36 4.83 -4.90 -24.61
CA ASN A 36 3.43 -4.87 -24.16
C ASN A 36 3.25 -5.63 -22.83
N ALA A 37 3.82 -6.83 -22.72
CA ALA A 37 3.76 -7.62 -21.49
C ALA A 37 4.40 -6.89 -20.30
N VAL A 38 5.53 -6.23 -20.51
CA VAL A 38 6.20 -5.42 -19.48
C VAL A 38 5.35 -4.21 -19.09
N CYS A 39 4.75 -3.50 -20.05
CA CYS A 39 3.86 -2.37 -19.77
C CYS A 39 2.68 -2.77 -18.89
N LEU A 40 2.04 -3.92 -19.16
CA LEU A 40 0.93 -4.41 -18.34
C LEU A 40 1.35 -4.72 -16.89
N ARG A 41 2.54 -5.29 -16.70
CA ARG A 41 3.10 -5.54 -15.35
C ARG A 41 3.38 -4.24 -14.60
N TYR A 42 3.88 -3.21 -15.29
CA TYR A 42 4.06 -1.88 -14.68
C TYR A 42 2.75 -1.22 -14.30
N ILE A 43 1.69 -1.39 -15.09
CA ILE A 43 0.35 -0.91 -14.75
C ILE A 43 -0.16 -1.61 -13.48
N GLU A 44 0.03 -2.91 -13.36
CA GLU A 44 -0.35 -3.66 -12.15
C GLU A 44 0.41 -3.17 -10.92
N ALA A 45 1.74 -3.01 -11.02
CA ALA A 45 2.54 -2.45 -9.93
C ALA A 45 2.09 -1.04 -9.55
N SER A 46 1.74 -0.20 -10.53
CA SER A 46 1.23 1.15 -10.28
C SER A 46 -0.12 1.15 -9.56
N LYS A 47 -1.00 0.20 -9.90
CA LYS A 47 -2.28 -0.01 -9.19
C LYS A 47 -2.06 -0.43 -7.74
N GLU A 48 -1.07 -1.29 -7.48
CA GLU A 48 -0.70 -1.64 -6.11
C GLU A 48 -0.20 -0.40 -5.34
N CYS A 49 0.65 0.45 -5.92
CA CYS A 49 1.09 1.67 -5.25
C CYS A 49 -0.08 2.62 -4.91
N VAL A 50 -0.99 2.86 -5.85
CA VAL A 50 -2.17 3.72 -5.60
C VAL A 50 -3.09 3.11 -4.55
N ALA A 51 -3.33 1.80 -4.60
CA ALA A 51 -4.14 1.12 -3.59
C ALA A 51 -3.48 1.17 -2.20
N ALA A 52 -2.14 1.17 -2.12
CA ALA A 52 -1.42 1.32 -0.85
C ALA A 52 -1.63 2.72 -0.25
N VAL A 53 -1.50 3.77 -1.07
CA VAL A 53 -1.75 5.16 -0.67
C VAL A 53 -3.19 5.32 -0.17
N GLN A 54 -4.16 4.81 -0.93
CA GLN A 54 -5.56 4.83 -0.53
C GLN A 54 -5.79 4.03 0.77
N GLY A 55 -5.15 2.87 0.90
CA GLY A 55 -5.28 2.01 2.08
C GLY A 55 -4.78 2.68 3.37
N VAL A 56 -3.62 3.34 3.33
CA VAL A 56 -3.11 4.07 4.50
C VAL A 56 -3.94 5.31 4.80
N GLN A 57 -4.46 5.99 3.77
CA GLN A 57 -5.34 7.16 3.93
C GLN A 57 -6.71 6.77 4.50
N ASP A 58 -7.36 5.74 3.98
CA ASP A 58 -8.64 5.25 4.52
C ASP A 58 -8.48 4.82 5.98
N ARG A 59 -7.35 4.17 6.31
CA ARG A 59 -7.06 3.80 7.70
C ARG A 59 -6.88 5.02 8.59
N ILE A 60 -6.07 6.00 8.17
CA ILE A 60 -5.81 7.19 8.99
C ILE A 60 -7.09 8.02 9.17
N GLU A 61 -7.93 8.14 8.14
CA GLU A 61 -9.23 8.80 8.24
C GLU A 61 -10.19 8.02 9.13
N GLY A 62 -10.19 6.68 9.06
CA GLY A 62 -10.92 5.83 10.01
C GLY A 62 -10.50 6.09 11.47
N LEU A 63 -9.19 6.12 11.73
CA LEU A 63 -8.61 6.40 13.06
C LEU A 63 -8.92 7.83 13.53
N ARG A 64 -8.85 8.82 12.64
CA ARG A 64 -9.19 10.21 12.92
C ARG A 64 -10.67 10.41 13.26
N ASN A 65 -11.54 9.57 12.71
CA ASN A 65 -12.98 9.64 12.93
C ASN A 65 -13.45 8.89 14.18
N LEU A 66 -12.58 8.16 14.88
CA LEU A 66 -12.90 7.52 16.16
C LEU A 66 -12.98 8.54 17.30
N ALA A 67 -13.77 8.20 18.32
CA ALA A 67 -13.67 8.85 19.62
C ALA A 67 -12.25 8.65 20.18
N PHE A 68 -11.71 9.66 20.84
CA PHE A 68 -10.34 9.60 21.36
C PHE A 68 -10.15 8.43 22.35
N THR A 69 -11.16 8.17 23.17
CA THR A 69 -11.21 7.03 24.12
C THR A 69 -11.15 5.68 23.43
N ASP A 70 -11.77 5.54 22.26
CA ASP A 70 -11.77 4.31 21.46
C ASP A 70 -10.41 4.13 20.76
N LEU A 71 -9.83 5.22 20.23
CA LEU A 71 -8.51 5.22 19.56
C LEU A 71 -7.37 4.76 20.49
N ILE A 72 -7.38 5.20 21.75
CA ILE A 72 -6.35 4.84 22.73
C ILE A 72 -6.65 3.54 23.48
N SER A 73 -7.78 2.88 23.20
CA SER A 73 -8.19 1.64 23.87
C SER A 73 -7.78 0.42 23.05
N PRO A 74 -6.83 -0.40 23.53
CA PRO A 74 -6.45 -1.62 22.81
C PRO A 74 -7.61 -2.60 22.70
N ALA A 75 -8.45 -2.68 23.72
CA ALA A 75 -9.65 -3.52 23.71
C ALA A 75 -10.65 -3.10 22.63
N TYR A 76 -10.70 -1.84 22.24
CA TYR A 76 -11.50 -1.38 21.12
C TYR A 76 -10.82 -1.74 19.78
N MET A 77 -9.55 -1.38 19.62
CA MET A 77 -8.80 -1.48 18.37
C MET A 77 -8.69 -2.90 17.82
N ILE A 78 -8.59 -3.91 18.70
CA ILE A 78 -8.44 -5.33 18.32
C ILE A 78 -9.76 -6.12 18.41
N ASN A 79 -10.87 -5.47 18.80
CA ASN A 79 -12.17 -6.12 18.85
C ASN A 79 -12.77 -6.18 17.43
N PRO A 80 -13.21 -7.34 16.93
CA PRO A 80 -13.83 -7.46 15.60
C PRO A 80 -15.16 -6.69 15.51
N GLN A 81 -15.87 -6.54 16.61
CA GLN A 81 -17.15 -5.84 16.64
C GLN A 81 -17.16 -4.83 17.79
N PRO A 82 -16.39 -3.74 17.68
CA PRO A 82 -16.27 -2.78 18.74
C PRO A 82 -17.54 -1.93 18.81
N THR A 83 -18.04 -1.74 20.03
CA THR A 83 -19.16 -0.84 20.31
C THR A 83 -18.59 0.56 20.51
N PRO A 84 -18.88 1.54 19.63
CA PRO A 84 -18.39 2.90 19.78
C PRO A 84 -18.85 3.53 21.10
N SER A 85 -17.96 4.28 21.76
CA SER A 85 -18.36 5.09 22.91
C SER A 85 -19.09 6.36 22.44
N GLY A 86 -20.34 6.60 22.90
CA GLY A 86 -21.06 7.88 22.73
C GLY A 86 -22.19 7.98 21.66
N SER A 87 -23.33 7.30 21.87
CA SER A 87 -24.67 7.60 21.26
C SER A 87 -25.10 6.85 19.96
N PRO A 88 -26.42 6.69 19.68
CA PRO A 88 -27.01 5.70 18.77
C PRO A 88 -26.95 6.08 17.28
N SER A 89 -26.20 7.13 16.95
CA SER A 89 -25.78 7.57 15.62
C SER A 89 -24.24 7.69 15.54
N GLY A 90 -23.54 6.89 16.35
CA GLY A 90 -22.14 7.06 16.74
C GLY A 90 -21.09 6.78 15.66
N PRO A 91 -19.79 6.84 16.02
CA PRO A 91 -18.67 6.59 15.12
C PRO A 91 -18.86 5.29 14.34
N ARG A 92 -18.50 5.26 13.05
CA ARG A 92 -18.46 4.00 12.30
C ARG A 92 -17.51 3.06 13.05
N SER A 93 -17.96 1.85 13.41
CA SER A 93 -17.11 0.84 14.02
C SER A 93 -15.88 0.62 13.14
N MET A 94 -14.71 1.00 13.63
CA MET A 94 -13.45 0.79 12.95
C MET A 94 -12.61 -0.13 13.82
N SER A 95 -12.24 -1.26 13.26
CA SER A 95 -11.42 -2.28 13.89
C SER A 95 -10.20 -2.54 13.05
N LEU A 96 -9.09 -2.83 13.71
CA LEU A 96 -7.87 -3.30 13.05
C LEU A 96 -7.93 -4.79 12.68
N VAL A 97 -9.01 -5.51 13.04
CA VAL A 97 -9.19 -6.91 12.63
C VAL A 97 -9.36 -7.03 11.11
N TYR A 98 -10.06 -6.06 10.51
CA TYR A 98 -10.37 -6.05 9.08
C TYR A 98 -9.43 -5.10 8.33
N PRO A 99 -9.19 -5.33 7.02
CA PRO A 99 -8.52 -4.37 6.14
C PRO A 99 -9.17 -2.99 6.20
N SER A 100 -8.41 -1.94 5.87
CA SER A 100 -8.93 -0.57 5.89
C SER A 100 -10.03 -0.32 4.86
N ASN A 101 -10.00 -1.05 3.74
CA ASN A 101 -10.97 -0.96 2.66
C ASN A 101 -11.13 -2.29 1.91
N SER A 102 -11.97 -2.31 0.89
CA SER A 102 -12.27 -3.50 0.08
C SER A 102 -11.27 -3.75 -1.07
N SER A 103 -10.15 -3.03 -1.13
CA SER A 103 -9.14 -3.28 -2.16
C SER A 103 -8.47 -4.64 -1.93
N ASN A 104 -8.12 -5.33 -3.02
CA ASN A 104 -7.39 -6.60 -2.92
C ASN A 104 -6.05 -6.42 -2.18
N LEU A 105 -5.38 -5.29 -2.39
CA LEU A 105 -4.12 -4.99 -1.73
C LEU A 105 -4.26 -4.90 -0.20
N ALA A 106 -5.33 -4.30 0.32
CA ALA A 106 -5.53 -4.14 1.76
C ALA A 106 -5.63 -5.49 2.50
N ALA A 107 -6.06 -6.56 1.82
CA ALA A 107 -6.04 -7.92 2.35
C ALA A 107 -4.66 -8.60 2.25
N ARG A 108 -3.76 -8.09 1.41
CA ARG A 108 -2.43 -8.67 1.14
C ARG A 108 -1.28 -7.99 1.88
N VAL A 109 -1.52 -6.82 2.48
CA VAL A 109 -0.49 -6.06 3.22
C VAL A 109 -0.34 -6.58 4.64
N THR A 110 0.88 -6.45 5.16
CA THR A 110 1.08 -6.29 6.60
C THR A 110 0.82 -4.83 6.95
N GLU A 111 -0.13 -4.60 7.85
CA GLU A 111 -0.51 -3.27 8.33
C GLU A 111 0.04 -3.07 9.74
N GLU A 112 0.81 -2.00 9.94
CA GLU A 112 1.28 -1.55 11.25
C GLU A 112 0.62 -0.22 11.60
N VAL A 113 -0.08 -0.17 12.73
CA VAL A 113 -0.68 1.05 13.28
C VAL A 113 -0.03 1.37 14.60
N THR A 114 0.77 2.43 14.64
CA THR A 114 1.44 2.90 15.85
C THR A 114 0.71 4.13 16.40
N VAL A 115 0.28 4.04 17.65
CA VAL A 115 -0.27 5.17 18.42
C VAL A 115 0.75 5.54 19.48
N SER A 116 1.18 6.81 19.49
CA SER A 116 2.18 7.33 20.42
C SER A 116 1.70 8.64 21.03
N GLY A 117 1.93 8.84 22.32
CA GLY A 117 1.62 10.10 22.99
C GLY A 117 2.38 11.28 22.37
N TYR A 118 1.75 12.45 22.34
CA TYR A 118 2.36 13.68 21.85
C TYR A 118 2.09 14.84 22.82
N PRO A 119 3.08 15.73 23.07
CA PRO A 119 4.46 15.70 22.56
C PRO A 119 5.27 14.53 23.14
N SER A 120 6.23 14.03 22.36
CA SER A 120 7.10 12.95 22.81
C SER A 120 8.00 13.45 23.95
N GLY A 121 8.12 12.68 25.02
CA GLY A 121 9.01 12.98 26.15
C GLY A 121 8.38 13.76 27.29
N THR A 122 7.04 13.89 27.32
CA THR A 122 6.33 14.45 28.48
C THR A 122 5.72 13.36 29.35
N PRO A 123 5.91 13.39 30.69
CA PRO A 123 6.68 14.39 31.43
C PRO A 123 8.21 14.17 31.41
N LEU A 124 8.70 12.98 31.01
CA LEU A 124 10.14 12.70 30.88
C LEU A 124 10.52 12.05 29.52
N PRO A 125 11.73 12.30 28.99
CA PRO A 125 12.25 11.61 27.81
C PRO A 125 12.17 10.08 27.96
N GLY A 126 11.60 9.39 26.97
CA GLY A 126 11.46 7.92 26.97
C GLY A 126 10.23 7.37 27.71
N THR A 127 9.38 8.22 28.30
CA THR A 127 8.13 7.80 28.97
C THR A 127 6.88 7.91 28.11
N THR A 128 7.03 8.29 26.84
CA THR A 128 5.91 8.47 25.91
C THR A 128 5.13 7.16 25.74
N PRO A 129 3.85 7.09 26.14
CA PRO A 129 3.06 5.87 25.94
C PRO A 129 2.96 5.59 24.44
N THR A 130 3.35 4.39 24.03
CA THR A 130 3.39 3.99 22.61
C THR A 130 2.95 2.55 22.48
N ILE A 131 2.03 2.29 21.55
CA ILE A 131 1.56 0.95 21.20
C ILE A 131 1.56 0.80 19.68
N THR A 132 2.05 -0.31 19.19
CA THR A 132 2.00 -0.69 17.78
C THR A 132 1.15 -1.93 17.63
N TYR A 133 0.15 -1.84 16.77
CA TYR A 133 -0.66 -2.97 16.33
C TYR A 133 -0.12 -3.47 15.00
N THR A 134 0.12 -4.76 14.88
CA THR A 134 0.57 -5.38 13.63
C THR A 134 -0.45 -6.41 13.18
N ARG A 135 -1.05 -6.16 12.02
CA ARG A 135 -2.00 -7.04 11.36
C ARG A 135 -1.31 -7.72 10.19
N SER A 136 -1.28 -9.05 10.19
CA SER A 136 -0.77 -9.82 9.06
C SER A 136 -1.78 -9.86 7.89
N PRO A 137 -1.35 -10.22 6.67
CA PRO A 137 -2.25 -10.37 5.52
C PRO A 137 -3.43 -11.32 5.79
N GLY A 138 -4.62 -10.97 5.31
CA GLY A 138 -5.85 -11.74 5.43
C GLY A 138 -7.10 -10.86 5.30
N THR A 139 -8.29 -11.43 5.53
CA THR A 139 -9.57 -10.68 5.51
C THR A 139 -10.10 -10.38 6.91
N ALA A 140 -9.89 -11.27 7.88
CA ALA A 140 -10.16 -11.04 9.29
C ALA A 140 -9.01 -11.65 10.09
N VAL A 141 -8.19 -10.81 10.70
CA VAL A 141 -6.96 -11.21 11.37
C VAL A 141 -6.87 -10.46 12.67
N TYR A 142 -6.70 -11.16 13.79
CA TYR A 142 -6.44 -10.51 15.07
C TYR A 142 -5.04 -9.88 15.07
N PRO A 143 -4.91 -8.56 15.20
CA PRO A 143 -3.61 -7.91 15.25
C PRO A 143 -2.86 -8.29 16.52
N SER A 144 -1.54 -8.42 16.42
CA SER A 144 -0.69 -8.41 17.61
C SER A 144 -0.52 -6.97 18.11
N ALA A 145 -0.27 -6.80 19.40
CA ALA A 145 0.02 -5.51 20.02
C ALA A 145 1.39 -5.55 20.70
N SER A 146 2.17 -4.48 20.55
CA SER A 146 3.46 -4.30 21.20
C SER A 146 3.56 -2.90 21.81
N PRO A 147 3.85 -2.77 23.11
CA PRO A 147 4.02 -3.85 24.09
C PRO A 147 2.72 -4.64 24.32
N ALA A 148 2.84 -5.88 24.79
CA ALA A 148 1.68 -6.75 25.06
C ALA A 148 0.77 -6.20 26.18
N THR A 149 1.38 -5.53 27.17
CA THR A 149 0.65 -4.77 28.18
C THR A 149 0.36 -3.37 27.64
N ALA A 150 -0.91 -3.00 27.62
CA ALA A 150 -1.36 -1.68 27.19
C ALA A 150 -0.64 -0.56 27.96
N PRO A 151 0.02 0.39 27.28
CA PRO A 151 0.56 1.58 27.94
C PRO A 151 -0.58 2.50 28.38
N ASP A 152 -0.34 3.29 29.43
CA ASP A 152 -1.33 4.22 29.95
C ASP A 152 -1.34 5.54 29.15
N PHE A 153 -2.46 5.83 28.49
CA PHE A 153 -2.71 7.07 27.76
C PHE A 153 -3.60 8.06 28.55
N SER A 154 -3.95 7.80 29.81
CA SER A 154 -4.91 8.57 30.60
C SER A 154 -4.62 10.07 30.71
N SER A 155 -3.34 10.46 30.74
CA SER A 155 -2.88 11.85 30.80
C SER A 155 -2.62 12.48 29.43
N THR A 156 -2.83 11.73 28.33
CA THR A 156 -2.52 12.14 26.97
C THR A 156 -3.70 12.87 26.35
N THR A 157 -3.49 14.10 25.90
CA THR A 157 -4.51 14.90 25.20
C THR A 157 -4.29 14.95 23.69
N MET A 158 -3.17 14.43 23.19
CA MET A 158 -2.88 14.33 21.77
C MET A 158 -2.01 13.12 21.48
N VAL A 159 -2.31 12.38 20.42
CA VAL A 159 -1.52 11.24 19.97
C VAL A 159 -1.04 11.46 18.54
N LYS A 160 0.17 10.99 18.26
CA LYS A 160 0.66 10.77 16.91
C LYS A 160 0.32 9.35 16.49
N VAL A 161 -0.42 9.23 15.41
CA VAL A 161 -0.81 7.97 14.79
C VAL A 161 -0.05 7.81 13.50
N LYS A 162 0.67 6.70 13.36
CA LYS A 162 1.38 6.30 12.15
C LYS A 162 0.77 5.01 11.62
N VAL A 163 0.46 4.97 10.34
CA VAL A 163 0.00 3.78 9.63
C VAL A 163 1.03 3.44 8.57
N LYS A 164 1.47 2.18 8.53
CA LYS A 164 2.43 1.69 7.56
C LYS A 164 1.94 0.39 6.94
N TYR A 165 1.92 0.36 5.61
CA TYR A 165 1.64 -0.83 4.82
C TYR A 165 2.94 -1.38 4.30
N THR A 166 3.09 -2.69 4.33
CA THR A 166 4.20 -3.40 3.72
C THR A 166 3.67 -4.58 2.92
N TRP A 167 4.09 -4.72 1.66
CA TRP A 167 3.67 -5.83 0.81
C TRP A 167 4.79 -6.24 -0.16
N SER A 168 4.68 -7.44 -0.71
CA SER A 168 5.53 -7.87 -1.83
C SER A 168 4.84 -7.49 -3.15
N ALA A 169 5.50 -6.68 -3.96
CA ALA A 169 5.00 -6.26 -5.27
C ALA A 169 4.78 -7.48 -6.17
N ALA A 170 3.67 -7.49 -6.91
CA ALA A 170 3.37 -8.54 -7.87
C ALA A 170 4.47 -8.65 -8.95
N PHE A 171 4.99 -7.52 -9.39
CA PHE A 171 6.11 -7.46 -10.33
C PHE A 171 7.46 -7.50 -9.61
N GLY A 172 8.25 -8.54 -9.90
CA GLY A 172 9.62 -8.67 -9.40
C GLY A 172 9.75 -9.02 -7.91
N GLY A 173 8.65 -9.23 -7.19
CA GLY A 173 8.63 -9.75 -5.82
C GLY A 173 9.29 -8.85 -4.77
N ARG A 174 9.61 -7.60 -5.13
CA ARG A 174 10.30 -6.66 -4.23
C ARG A 174 9.35 -6.22 -3.12
N GLN A 175 9.88 -6.13 -1.91
CA GLN A 175 9.14 -5.56 -0.79
C GLN A 175 8.95 -4.06 -1.02
N GLN A 176 7.72 -3.60 -0.86
CA GLN A 176 7.30 -2.21 -0.96
C GLN A 176 6.67 -1.80 0.38
N SER A 177 6.70 -0.50 0.65
CA SER A 177 6.04 0.06 1.81
C SER A 177 5.49 1.44 1.50
N GLU A 178 4.37 1.77 2.15
CA GLU A 178 3.76 3.09 2.12
C GLU A 178 3.39 3.45 3.56
N GLU A 179 3.58 4.71 3.95
CA GLU A 179 3.26 5.14 5.30
C GLU A 179 2.71 6.55 5.36
N THR A 180 1.87 6.81 6.36
CA THR A 180 1.34 8.13 6.66
C THR A 180 1.28 8.33 8.17
N GLU A 181 1.42 9.58 8.61
CA GLU A 181 1.30 9.94 10.02
C GLU A 181 0.44 11.19 10.20
N THR A 182 -0.26 11.25 11.34
CA THR A 182 -1.09 12.39 11.70
C THR A 182 -1.16 12.58 13.20
N LEU A 183 -1.53 13.78 13.64
CA LEU A 183 -1.80 14.10 15.04
C LEU A 183 -3.31 14.12 15.28
N ILE A 184 -3.76 13.50 16.36
CA ILE A 184 -5.18 13.45 16.76
C ILE A 184 -5.28 13.91 18.21
N ALA A 185 -6.07 14.95 18.46
CA ALA A 185 -6.27 15.54 19.79
C ALA A 185 -7.58 15.07 20.44
N ALA A 186 -7.57 14.96 21.77
CA ALA A 186 -8.73 14.76 22.60
C ALA A 186 -9.65 15.98 22.48
N GLY A 187 -10.83 15.80 21.89
CA GLY A 187 -11.80 16.86 21.61
C GLY A 187 -12.08 17.12 20.13
N THR A 188 -11.38 16.42 19.22
CA THR A 188 -11.61 16.58 17.76
C THR A 188 -13.01 16.12 17.34
N LYS A 189 -13.60 15.13 18.04
CA LYS A 189 -15.00 14.68 17.87
C LYS A 189 -15.57 14.19 19.21
N LYS A 190 -16.81 14.60 19.51
CA LYS A 190 -17.61 14.18 20.67
C LYS A 190 -18.56 13.06 20.25
#